data_AF-A0A368QZ09-F1
#
_entry.id   AF-A0A368QZ09-F1
#
_cell.length_a   1.000
_cell.length_b   1.000
_cell.length_c   1.000
_cell.angle_alpha   90.00
_cell.angle_beta   90.00
_cell.angle_gamma   90.00
#
_symmetry.space_group_name_H-M   'P 1'
#
loop_
_entity.id
_entity.type
_entity.pdbx_description
1 polymer ?
#
loop_
_entity_poly.entity_id
_entity_poly.type
_entity_poly.pdbx_seq_one_letter_code
_entity_poly.pdbx_strand_id
1 'polypeptide(L)'
;GQIQSKEPIETLRGRDPVRIRSQSPNPTTEATGERRKGAAAAAARSMASTAGYLARRAGQKERVRLLYRRALKDTLNWAVHRHLFYQDASDLRDKFEANRHVDNLDVIDRLIDDAEAQHRNFQHPDPYIVPWAPGGTKFTRNPPPPQGIEIIYNYGKED
;
A
#
# COMPACT_ATOMS: atom_id res chain seq x y z
N GLY A 1 -75.30 -53.50 76.44
CA GLY A 1 -75.69 -52.15 75.98
C GLY A 1 -75.24 -51.96 74.55
N GLN A 2 -75.72 -50.99 73.77
CA GLN A 2 -76.17 -49.62 74.11
C GLN A 2 -75.04 -48.78 74.77
N ILE A 3 -74.76 -47.52 74.38
CA ILE A 3 -75.46 -46.59 73.46
C ILE A 3 -74.46 -45.68 72.68
N GLN A 4 -75.00 -44.98 71.67
CA GLN A 4 -74.47 -43.90 70.80
C GLN A 4 -73.68 -42.78 71.55
N SER A 5 -72.94 -41.82 70.96
CA SER A 5 -72.82 -41.22 69.59
C SER A 5 -71.39 -40.60 69.43
N LYS A 6 -70.96 -39.72 68.49
CA LYS A 6 -71.57 -38.86 67.44
C LYS A 6 -70.52 -38.42 66.38
N GLU A 7 -70.90 -37.53 65.45
CA GLU A 7 -70.08 -36.87 64.39
C GLU A 7 -70.02 -35.32 64.61
N PRO A 8 -69.52 -34.43 63.69
CA PRO A 8 -68.92 -34.60 62.34
C PRO A 8 -67.72 -33.67 61.99
N ILE A 9 -67.22 -33.72 60.74
CA ILE A 9 -67.03 -32.60 59.76
C ILE A 9 -66.04 -32.98 58.60
N GLU A 10 -66.24 -32.35 57.43
CA GLU A 10 -65.72 -32.67 56.10
C GLU A 10 -64.23 -32.34 55.80
N THR A 11 -63.87 -32.46 54.50
CA THR A 11 -62.67 -31.94 53.79
C THR A 11 -61.39 -32.80 53.96
N LEU A 12 -60.55 -33.07 52.93
CA LEU A 12 -60.29 -32.36 51.67
C LEU A 12 -60.28 -33.25 50.40
N ARG A 13 -60.42 -32.59 49.23
CA ARG A 13 -60.18 -33.18 47.91
C ARG A 13 -58.67 -33.26 47.61
N GLY A 14 -58.14 -34.46 47.42
CA GLY A 14 -56.84 -34.69 46.76
C GLY A 14 -57.05 -34.96 45.27
N ARG A 15 -56.64 -34.04 44.39
CA ARG A 15 -56.64 -34.24 42.93
C ARG A 15 -55.45 -33.47 42.34
N ASP A 16 -54.47 -34.18 41.81
CA ASP A 16 -53.19 -33.60 41.44
C ASP A 16 -53.29 -32.60 40.28
N PRO A 17 -52.78 -31.35 40.44
CA PRO A 17 -52.63 -30.43 39.32
C PRO A 17 -51.42 -30.82 38.46
N VAL A 18 -51.66 -30.93 37.16
CA VAL A 18 -50.67 -31.34 36.15
C VAL A 18 -49.38 -30.50 36.23
N ARG A 19 -48.23 -31.19 36.19
CA ARG A 19 -46.88 -30.62 36.13
C ARG A 19 -46.75 -29.58 35.02
N ILE A 20 -46.69 -28.30 35.37
CA ILE A 20 -46.46 -27.19 34.45
C ILE A 20 -45.14 -27.43 33.70
N ARG A 21 -45.16 -27.36 32.37
CA ARG A 21 -43.93 -27.35 31.56
C ARG A 21 -43.20 -26.03 31.80
N SER A 22 -42.04 -26.10 32.47
CA SER A 22 -41.09 -25.00 32.49
C SER A 22 -40.66 -24.68 31.06
N GLN A 23 -41.01 -23.48 30.56
CA GLN A 23 -40.46 -22.98 29.32
C GLN A 23 -38.96 -22.75 29.52
N SER A 24 -38.13 -23.41 28.73
CA SER A 24 -36.71 -23.02 28.63
C SER A 24 -36.66 -21.61 28.04
N PRO A 25 -35.84 -20.68 28.56
CA PRO A 25 -35.56 -19.45 27.85
C PRO A 25 -34.97 -19.80 26.48
N ASN A 26 -35.45 -19.14 25.43
CA ASN A 26 -34.81 -19.20 24.12
C ASN A 26 -33.44 -18.51 24.22
N PRO A 27 -32.39 -19.00 23.53
CA PRO A 27 -31.10 -18.33 23.50
C PRO A 27 -31.27 -16.92 22.90
N THR A 28 -30.81 -15.89 23.62
CA THR A 28 -30.97 -14.49 23.21
C THR A 28 -30.28 -14.21 21.88
N THR A 29 -30.93 -13.40 21.04
CA THR A 29 -30.54 -13.11 19.65
C THR A 29 -29.18 -12.41 19.51
N GLU A 30 -28.60 -11.98 20.62
CA GLU A 30 -27.45 -11.08 20.74
C GLU A 30 -26.12 -11.76 20.37
N ALA A 31 -25.92 -13.03 20.74
CA ALA A 31 -24.69 -13.79 20.47
C ALA A 31 -24.36 -13.92 18.97
N THR A 32 -25.37 -13.85 18.10
CA THR A 32 -25.19 -13.86 16.63
C THR A 32 -24.55 -12.55 16.14
N GLY A 33 -24.81 -11.42 16.80
CA GLY A 33 -24.23 -10.13 16.45
C GLY A 33 -22.73 -10.06 16.74
N GLU A 34 -22.30 -10.60 17.88
CA GLU A 34 -20.90 -10.54 18.32
C GLU A 34 -19.98 -11.41 17.46
N ARG A 35 -20.39 -12.65 17.13
CA ARG A 35 -19.64 -13.50 16.18
C ARG A 35 -19.47 -12.82 14.82
N ARG A 36 -20.50 -12.11 14.32
CA ARG A 36 -20.43 -11.36 13.06
C ARG A 36 -19.47 -10.15 13.16
N LYS A 37 -19.50 -9.39 14.25
CA LYS A 37 -18.52 -8.31 14.53
C LYS A 37 -17.08 -8.84 14.56
N GLY A 38 -16.85 -9.96 15.27
CA GLY A 38 -15.53 -10.59 15.36
C GLY A 38 -14.98 -11.06 14.01
N ALA A 39 -15.82 -11.72 13.19
CA ALA A 39 -15.45 -12.14 11.84
C ALA A 39 -15.13 -10.94 10.92
N ALA A 40 -15.94 -9.88 10.95
CA ALA A 40 -15.69 -8.65 10.19
C ALA A 40 -14.37 -7.98 10.60
N ALA A 41 -14.07 -7.91 11.90
CA ALA A 41 -12.81 -7.36 12.39
C ALA A 41 -11.58 -8.22 11.99
N ALA A 42 -11.73 -9.55 11.90
CA ALA A 42 -10.68 -10.44 11.39
C ALA A 42 -10.45 -10.24 9.88
N ALA A 43 -11.53 -10.13 9.09
CA ALA A 43 -11.44 -9.85 7.65
C ALA A 43 -10.79 -8.48 7.38
N ALA A 44 -11.17 -7.44 8.13
CA ALA A 44 -10.58 -6.11 8.01
C ALA A 44 -9.06 -6.11 8.30
N ARG A 45 -8.61 -6.84 9.33
CA ARG A 45 -7.16 -7.00 9.63
C ARG A 45 -6.42 -7.74 8.50
N SER A 46 -7.02 -8.78 7.93
CA SER A 46 -6.45 -9.53 6.79
C SER A 46 -6.35 -8.67 5.52
N MET A 47 -7.39 -7.87 5.22
CA MET A 47 -7.33 -6.92 4.10
C MET A 47 -6.28 -5.82 4.35
N ALA A 48 -6.13 -5.34 5.59
CA ALA A 48 -5.10 -4.34 5.93
C ALA A 48 -3.67 -4.89 5.74
N SER A 49 -3.37 -6.12 6.17
CA SER A 49 -2.06 -6.74 5.91
C SER A 49 -1.82 -6.98 4.42
N THR A 50 -2.86 -7.39 3.68
CA THR A 50 -2.79 -7.58 2.22
C THR A 50 -2.53 -6.26 1.48
N ALA A 51 -3.22 -5.19 1.87
CA ALA A 51 -3.01 -3.84 1.32
C ALA A 51 -1.59 -3.33 1.63
N GLY A 52 -1.08 -3.53 2.85
CA GLY A 52 0.29 -3.20 3.23
C GLY A 52 1.34 -3.94 2.41
N TYR A 53 1.16 -5.26 2.19
CA TYR A 53 2.01 -6.07 1.32
C TYR A 53 2.01 -5.54 -0.12
N LEU A 54 0.83 -5.28 -0.69
CA LEU A 54 0.70 -4.77 -2.06
C LEU A 54 1.32 -3.37 -2.21
N ALA A 55 1.15 -2.48 -1.22
CA ALA A 55 1.76 -1.16 -1.21
C ALA A 55 3.30 -1.22 -1.15
N ARG A 56 3.88 -2.03 -0.25
CA ARG A 56 5.34 -2.23 -0.17
C ARG A 56 5.89 -2.83 -1.47
N ARG A 57 5.23 -3.85 -2.03
CA ARG A 57 5.65 -4.47 -3.30
C ARG A 57 5.45 -3.56 -4.52
N ALA A 58 4.54 -2.58 -4.47
CA ALA A 58 4.41 -1.54 -5.49
C ALA A 58 5.55 -0.52 -5.39
N GLY A 59 5.83 0.02 -4.19
CA GLY A 59 6.94 0.94 -3.94
C GLY A 59 8.31 0.35 -4.31
N GLN A 60 8.55 -0.92 -3.99
CA GLN A 60 9.74 -1.66 -4.43
C GLN A 60 9.87 -1.71 -5.96
N LYS A 61 8.78 -2.04 -6.67
CA LYS A 61 8.76 -2.05 -8.14
C LYS A 61 9.04 -0.68 -8.73
N GLU A 62 8.62 0.40 -8.07
CA GLU A 62 8.96 1.76 -8.48
C GLU A 62 10.43 2.12 -8.22
N ARG A 63 10.96 1.87 -6.99
CA ARG A 63 12.39 2.07 -6.68
C ARG A 63 13.29 1.37 -7.69
N VAL A 64 13.06 0.08 -7.96
CA VAL A 64 13.82 -0.70 -8.95
C VAL A 64 13.76 -0.09 -10.35
N ARG A 65 12.57 0.36 -10.82
CA ARG A 65 12.40 1.01 -12.13
C ARG A 65 13.13 2.35 -12.22
N LEU A 66 13.12 3.15 -11.15
CA LEU A 66 13.83 4.42 -11.08
C LEU A 66 15.34 4.22 -11.00
N LEU A 67 15.81 3.27 -10.19
CA LEU A 67 17.22 2.89 -10.06
C LEU A 67 17.78 2.40 -11.39
N TYR A 68 17.12 1.44 -12.06
CA TYR A 68 17.54 0.94 -13.37
C TYR A 68 17.65 2.06 -14.42
N ARG A 69 16.70 2.99 -14.44
CA ARG A 69 16.73 4.16 -15.35
C ARG A 69 17.87 5.11 -15.04
N ARG A 70 18.18 5.37 -13.77
CA ARG A 70 19.30 6.23 -13.35
C ARG A 70 20.64 5.56 -13.66
N ALA A 71 20.80 4.29 -13.30
CA ALA A 71 21.99 3.50 -13.58
C ALA A 71 22.31 3.45 -15.08
N LEU A 72 21.32 3.13 -15.94
CA LEU A 72 21.51 3.18 -17.40
C LEU A 72 21.92 4.57 -17.91
N LYS A 73 21.40 5.65 -17.31
CA LYS A 73 21.79 7.01 -17.70
C LYS A 73 23.25 7.28 -17.32
N ASP A 74 23.70 6.86 -16.14
CA ASP A 74 25.08 7.07 -15.72
C ASP A 74 26.07 6.15 -16.45
N THR A 75 25.69 4.90 -16.76
CA THR A 75 26.43 4.06 -17.71
C THR A 75 26.62 4.79 -19.06
N LEU A 76 25.60 5.50 -19.56
CA LEU A 76 25.73 6.32 -20.76
C LEU A 76 26.53 7.62 -20.55
N ASN A 77 26.52 8.22 -19.36
CA ASN A 77 27.33 9.40 -19.06
C ASN A 77 28.83 9.05 -19.06
N TRP A 78 29.21 7.87 -18.54
CA TRP A 78 30.58 7.35 -18.61
C TRP A 78 30.96 6.84 -20.02
N ALA A 79 30.04 6.15 -20.71
CA ALA A 79 30.32 5.52 -22.00
C ALA A 79 30.27 6.50 -23.18
N VAL A 80 31.39 7.19 -23.43
CA VAL A 80 31.62 8.12 -24.56
C VAL A 80 31.27 7.51 -25.93
N HIS A 81 31.36 6.18 -26.07
CA HIS A 81 31.07 5.46 -27.31
C HIS A 81 29.98 4.40 -27.15
N ARG A 82 29.09 4.32 -28.16
CA ARG A 82 27.90 3.47 -28.13
C ARG A 82 28.19 1.97 -28.02
N HIS A 83 29.30 1.50 -28.59
CA HIS A 83 29.64 0.07 -28.54
C HIS A 83 29.98 -0.41 -27.13
N LEU A 84 30.66 0.42 -26.33
CA LEU A 84 30.91 0.15 -24.90
C LEU A 84 29.59 0.16 -24.14
N PHE A 85 28.80 1.23 -24.30
CA PHE A 85 27.48 1.39 -23.68
C PHE A 85 26.57 0.18 -23.88
N TYR A 86 26.54 -0.44 -25.06
CA TYR A 86 25.69 -1.61 -25.30
C TYR A 86 26.13 -2.87 -24.53
N GLN A 87 27.43 -3.04 -24.30
CA GLN A 87 27.96 -4.12 -23.47
C GLN A 87 27.64 -3.84 -21.99
N ASP A 88 28.04 -2.67 -21.48
CA ASP A 88 27.80 -2.25 -20.10
C ASP A 88 26.30 -2.27 -19.72
N ALA A 89 25.42 -1.88 -20.65
CA ALA A 89 23.97 -1.89 -20.45
C ALA A 89 23.36 -3.31 -20.48
N SER A 90 23.98 -4.27 -21.19
CA SER A 90 23.59 -5.68 -21.13
C SER A 90 23.98 -6.27 -19.79
N ASP A 91 25.25 -6.11 -19.39
CA ASP A 91 25.78 -6.53 -18.10
C ASP A 91 24.98 -5.94 -16.92
N LEU A 92 24.56 -4.67 -17.04
CA LEU A 92 23.68 -4.03 -16.07
C LEU A 92 22.29 -4.68 -16.06
N ARG A 93 21.72 -5.02 -17.22
CA ARG A 93 20.41 -5.67 -17.30
C ARG A 93 20.44 -7.09 -16.70
N ASP A 94 21.48 -7.86 -16.97
CA ASP A 94 21.59 -9.24 -16.49
C ASP A 94 21.71 -9.29 -14.96
N LYS A 95 22.38 -8.33 -14.33
CA LYS A 95 22.41 -8.14 -12.86
C LYS A 95 21.01 -7.89 -12.27
N PHE A 96 20.12 -7.20 -12.99
CA PHE A 96 18.73 -6.99 -12.57
C PHE A 96 17.84 -8.21 -12.84
N GLU A 97 17.98 -8.89 -13.98
CA GLU A 97 17.21 -10.10 -14.30
C GLU A 97 17.55 -11.28 -13.37
N ALA A 98 18.82 -11.45 -12.99
CA ALA A 98 19.25 -12.45 -12.01
C ALA A 98 18.53 -12.34 -10.65
N ASN A 99 18.10 -11.13 -10.26
CA ASN A 99 17.41 -10.85 -8.99
C ASN A 99 15.88 -10.69 -9.16
N ARG A 100 15.34 -10.87 -10.37
CA ARG A 100 13.93 -10.63 -10.71
C ARG A 100 12.93 -11.51 -9.95
N HIS A 101 13.36 -12.71 -9.57
CA HIS A 101 12.51 -13.74 -8.97
C HIS A 101 12.64 -13.83 -7.43
N VAL A 102 13.22 -12.81 -6.78
CA VAL A 102 13.21 -12.72 -5.31
C VAL A 102 11.83 -12.24 -4.83
N ASP A 103 11.22 -13.02 -3.93
CA ASP A 103 9.89 -12.74 -3.35
C ASP A 103 9.92 -12.26 -1.89
N ASN A 104 11.00 -12.52 -1.13
CA ASN A 104 11.10 -12.05 0.25
C ASN A 104 11.31 -10.52 0.29
N LEU A 105 10.31 -9.79 0.81
CA LEU A 105 10.29 -8.33 0.85
C LEU A 105 11.51 -7.70 1.55
N ASP A 106 11.98 -8.31 2.65
CA ASP A 106 13.10 -7.77 3.42
C ASP A 106 14.45 -8.02 2.74
N VAL A 107 14.55 -9.05 1.90
CA VAL A 107 15.70 -9.29 1.03
C VAL A 107 15.66 -8.33 -0.17
N ILE A 108 14.48 -8.09 -0.75
CA ILE A 108 14.30 -7.13 -1.85
C ILE A 108 14.72 -5.72 -1.42
N ASP A 109 14.31 -5.25 -0.24
CA ASP A 109 14.68 -3.90 0.21
C ASP A 109 16.19 -3.77 0.44
N ARG A 110 16.86 -4.77 1.03
CA ARG A 110 18.33 -4.80 1.14
C ARG A 110 19.03 -4.75 -0.22
N LEU A 111 18.58 -5.57 -1.18
CA LEU A 111 19.14 -5.58 -2.54
C LEU A 111 18.97 -4.22 -3.25
N ILE A 112 17.85 -3.51 -3.00
CA ILE A 112 17.64 -2.16 -3.52
C ILE A 112 18.57 -1.16 -2.82
N ASP A 113 18.69 -1.21 -1.49
CA ASP A 113 19.53 -0.29 -0.70
C ASP A 113 21.03 -0.45 -1.04
N ASP A 114 21.50 -1.70 -1.20
CA ASP A 114 22.85 -2.05 -1.64
C ASP A 114 23.13 -1.57 -3.08
N ALA A 115 22.17 -1.76 -3.99
CA ALA A 115 22.29 -1.30 -5.37
C ALA A 115 22.20 0.25 -5.48
N GLU A 116 21.39 0.90 -4.65
CA GLU A 116 21.38 2.36 -4.49
C GLU A 116 22.68 2.88 -3.85
N ALA A 117 23.38 2.09 -3.03
CA ALA A 117 24.72 2.42 -2.51
C ALA A 117 25.81 2.30 -3.59
N GLN A 118 25.83 1.20 -4.34
CA GLN A 118 26.75 1.02 -5.46
C GLN A 118 26.55 2.12 -6.52
N HIS A 119 25.29 2.38 -6.91
CA HIS A 119 24.96 3.42 -7.88
C HIS A 119 25.44 4.81 -7.45
N ARG A 120 25.31 5.20 -6.17
CA ARG A 120 25.83 6.47 -5.64
C ARG A 120 27.34 6.61 -5.85
N ASN A 121 28.10 5.53 -5.70
CA ASN A 121 29.56 5.54 -5.88
C ASN A 121 29.99 5.64 -7.36
N PHE A 122 29.10 5.32 -8.30
CA PHE A 122 29.35 5.35 -9.75
C PHE A 122 28.59 6.47 -10.49
N GLN A 123 28.01 7.44 -9.77
CA GLN A 123 27.40 8.63 -10.39
C GLN A 123 28.47 9.46 -11.11
N HIS A 124 28.17 9.90 -12.34
CA HIS A 124 29.06 10.77 -13.10
C HIS A 124 29.05 12.19 -12.50
N PRO A 125 30.21 12.84 -12.25
CA PRO A 125 30.25 14.13 -11.54
C PRO A 125 29.64 15.29 -12.33
N ASP A 126 29.64 15.23 -13.66
CA ASP A 126 28.98 16.19 -14.56
C ASP A 126 28.07 15.43 -15.57
N PRO A 127 26.88 14.97 -15.16
CA PRO A 127 26.07 14.06 -15.97
C PRO A 127 25.37 14.82 -17.11
N TYR A 128 25.19 14.21 -18.29
CA TYR A 128 24.62 14.90 -19.44
C TYR A 128 23.20 15.46 -19.18
N ILE A 129 23.03 16.78 -19.31
CA ILE A 129 21.74 17.48 -19.24
C ILE A 129 21.38 18.01 -20.63
N VAL A 130 20.14 17.77 -21.08
CA VAL A 130 19.68 18.30 -22.38
C VAL A 130 19.62 19.84 -22.31
N PRO A 131 20.05 20.58 -23.34
CA PRO A 131 20.35 22.01 -23.21
C PRO A 131 19.24 22.90 -22.64
N TRP A 132 17.96 22.56 -22.85
CA TRP A 132 16.80 23.35 -22.42
C TRP A 132 16.19 22.93 -21.07
N ALA A 133 16.67 21.83 -20.47
CA ALA A 133 16.21 21.40 -19.14
C ALA A 133 16.92 22.20 -18.03
N PRO A 134 16.39 22.23 -16.78
CA PRO A 134 17.08 22.83 -15.64
C PRO A 134 18.53 22.30 -15.50
N GLY A 135 19.50 23.22 -15.38
CA GLY A 135 20.94 22.91 -15.40
C GLY A 135 21.57 22.79 -16.80
N GLY A 136 20.78 22.84 -17.88
CA GLY A 136 21.28 22.79 -19.26
C GLY A 136 21.78 24.14 -19.79
N THR A 137 22.70 24.11 -20.76
CA THR A 137 23.42 25.28 -21.32
C THR A 137 22.57 26.31 -22.08
N LYS A 138 21.27 26.05 -22.27
CA LYS A 138 20.27 26.96 -22.86
C LYS A 138 19.05 27.15 -21.95
N PHE A 139 19.08 26.65 -20.72
CA PHE A 139 18.01 26.86 -19.74
C PHE A 139 17.80 28.36 -19.50
N THR A 140 16.55 28.80 -19.44
CA THR A 140 16.16 30.22 -19.23
C THR A 140 16.84 31.23 -20.18
N ARG A 141 17.39 30.81 -21.33
CA ARG A 141 18.13 31.69 -22.26
C ARG A 141 17.22 32.73 -22.94
N ASN A 142 16.02 32.31 -23.33
CA ASN A 142 14.94 33.18 -23.82
C ASN A 142 13.67 32.87 -23.00
N PRO A 143 13.45 33.49 -21.83
CA PRO A 143 12.17 33.40 -21.14
C PRO A 143 11.11 34.20 -21.93
N PRO A 144 9.81 33.88 -21.82
CA PRO A 144 8.77 34.78 -22.28
C PRO A 144 8.82 36.09 -21.48
N PRO A 145 8.46 37.25 -22.08
CA PRO A 145 8.42 38.52 -21.36
C PRO A 145 7.40 38.48 -20.20
N PRO A 146 7.63 39.23 -19.11
CA PRO A 146 6.63 39.40 -18.05
C PRO A 146 5.30 39.93 -18.57
N GLN A 147 4.20 39.51 -17.94
CA GLN A 147 2.86 40.03 -18.23
C GLN A 147 2.82 41.54 -17.92
N GLY A 148 2.20 42.32 -18.81
CA GLY A 148 2.12 43.78 -18.69
C GLY A 148 3.30 44.55 -19.31
N ILE A 149 4.26 43.88 -19.96
CA ILE A 149 5.31 44.52 -20.76
C ILE A 149 5.03 44.29 -22.25
N GLU A 150 4.81 45.38 -22.99
CA GLU A 150 4.65 45.37 -24.46
C GLU A 150 5.98 45.70 -25.15
N ILE A 151 6.28 45.01 -26.25
CA ILE A 151 7.45 45.29 -27.09
C ILE A 151 7.01 46.24 -28.21
N ILE A 152 7.18 47.55 -27.96
CA ILE A 152 6.79 48.59 -28.92
C ILE A 152 7.84 48.68 -30.03
N TYR A 153 7.48 48.22 -31.24
CA TYR A 153 8.35 48.25 -32.42
C TYR A 153 8.32 49.61 -33.16
N ASN A 154 8.41 50.72 -32.43
CA ASN A 154 8.67 52.02 -33.06
C ASN A 154 10.17 52.15 -33.36
N TYR A 155 10.56 51.83 -34.60
CA TYR A 155 11.95 51.82 -35.08
C TYR A 155 12.54 53.23 -35.31
N GLY A 156 12.46 54.11 -34.30
CA GLY A 156 12.99 55.47 -34.38
C GLY A 156 12.20 56.38 -35.33
N LYS A 157 10.88 56.17 -35.48
CA LYS A 157 10.00 57.17 -36.09
C LYS A 157 9.50 58.10 -35.01
N GLU A 158 9.82 59.37 -35.17
CA GLU A 158 9.07 60.46 -34.54
C GLU A 158 7.80 60.70 -35.40
N ASP A 159 6.69 61.08 -34.75
CA ASP A 159 5.36 61.25 -35.36
C ASP A 159 5.20 62.61 -36.09
#